data_AF-A0A9P4J7R1-F1
#
_entry.id   AF-A0A9P4J7R1-F1
#
_cell.length_a   1.000
_cell.length_b   1.000
_cell.length_c   1.000
_cell.angle_alpha   90.00
_cell.angle_beta   90.00
_cell.angle_gamma   90.00
#
_symmetry.space_group_name_H-M   'P 1'
#
loop_
_entity.id
_entity.type
_entity.pdbx_description
1 polymer ?
#
loop_
_entity_poly.entity_id
_entity_poly.type
_entity_poly.pdbx_seq_one_letter_code
_entity_poly.pdbx_strand_id
1 'polypeptide(L)'
;MATLRRCRSICCRFCCYSFLFILFVIAIIYAYAFIFIAIPGERAEAYENYVVALRKEYLNSSSDALNDTRHLPKHVTHPLIANVTQLWTNTRYEQLGLEEEITGEYATVWGLYPENTKQSWVYLGGTNPGPAPWYTLPTPYTRYNASCIDAPAVCDAYNSAFESVAAEVHRSTNPDLANLNLTFVDCDVTGGICNSWAAQPAMMTHFRSMEPCRLEMGRSRMRFICSLRITHVNLPYEVMPFTRKVWIGGRLIPAFPDHYEQLRTLIWFDGAVDALTEGSVSVVESKAEKADRWEIPGEEFEKPRLGLEEDWWTELGGAVARGAAQKYANLRARLLG
;
A
#
# COMPACT_ATOMS: atom_id res chain seq x y z
N MET A 1 -57.75 -27.78 -19.93
CA MET A 1 -56.73 -27.08 -20.75
C MET A 1 -56.56 -25.58 -20.45
N ALA A 2 -57.48 -24.89 -19.77
CA ALA A 2 -57.34 -23.45 -19.47
C ALA A 2 -56.33 -23.12 -18.34
N THR A 3 -56.05 -24.05 -17.44
CA THR A 3 -55.14 -23.85 -16.29
C THR A 3 -53.65 -23.85 -16.68
N LEU A 4 -53.25 -24.66 -17.65
CA LEU A 4 -51.86 -24.74 -18.15
C LEU A 4 -51.39 -23.46 -18.86
N ARG A 5 -52.29 -22.68 -19.49
CA ARG A 5 -51.95 -21.39 -20.12
C ARG A 5 -51.67 -20.29 -19.08
N ARG A 6 -52.32 -20.32 -17.91
CA ARG A 6 -52.10 -19.32 -16.85
C ARG A 6 -50.75 -19.50 -16.15
N CYS A 7 -50.31 -20.74 -15.90
CA CYS A 7 -49.00 -20.99 -15.29
C CYS A 7 -47.83 -20.50 -16.15
N ARG A 8 -47.94 -20.58 -17.49
CA ARG A 8 -46.91 -20.11 -18.43
C ARG A 8 -46.76 -18.57 -18.41
N SER A 9 -47.85 -17.84 -18.18
CA SER A 9 -47.85 -16.38 -18.06
C SER A 9 -47.24 -15.91 -16.74
N ILE A 10 -47.52 -16.62 -15.64
CA ILE A 10 -46.99 -16.28 -14.31
C ILE A 10 -45.48 -16.55 -14.25
N CYS A 11 -45.01 -17.68 -14.79
CA CYS A 11 -43.59 -18.01 -14.84
C CYS A 11 -42.78 -16.98 -15.67
N CYS A 12 -43.32 -16.55 -16.82
CA CYS A 12 -42.69 -15.51 -17.64
C CYS A 12 -42.58 -14.17 -16.90
N ARG A 13 -43.61 -13.77 -16.16
CA ARG A 13 -43.58 -12.54 -15.33
C ARG A 13 -42.54 -12.64 -14.21
N PHE A 14 -42.46 -13.77 -13.51
CA PHE A 14 -41.43 -13.97 -12.48
C PHE A 14 -40.02 -13.93 -13.08
N CYS A 15 -39.77 -14.56 -14.23
CA CYS A 15 -38.46 -14.47 -14.90
C CYS A 15 -38.12 -13.02 -15.27
N CYS A 16 -39.08 -12.24 -15.79
CA CYS A 16 -38.85 -10.82 -16.09
C CYS A 16 -38.56 -10.01 -14.82
N TYR A 17 -39.31 -10.20 -13.72
CA TYR A 17 -39.05 -9.51 -12.46
C TYR A 17 -37.71 -9.88 -11.85
N SER A 18 -37.33 -11.16 -11.87
CA SER A 18 -36.01 -11.62 -11.41
C SER A 18 -34.88 -11.01 -12.23
N PHE A 19 -35.02 -10.97 -13.56
CA PHE A 19 -34.02 -10.35 -14.43
C PHE A 19 -33.89 -8.84 -14.18
N LEU A 20 -35.00 -8.11 -14.05
CA LEU A 20 -34.98 -6.69 -13.72
C LEU A 20 -34.38 -6.43 -12.33
N PHE A 21 -34.66 -7.30 -11.36
CA PHE A 21 -34.05 -7.22 -10.03
C PHE A 21 -32.53 -7.43 -10.08
N ILE A 22 -32.06 -8.43 -10.83
CA ILE A 22 -30.61 -8.66 -11.01
C ILE A 22 -29.95 -7.44 -11.67
N LEU A 23 -30.54 -6.88 -12.73
CA LEU A 23 -30.01 -5.67 -13.36
C LEU A 23 -29.99 -4.48 -12.40
N PHE A 24 -31.00 -4.32 -11.56
CA PHE A 24 -31.05 -3.27 -10.54
C PHE A 24 -29.94 -3.45 -9.49
N VAL A 25 -29.71 -4.68 -9.02
CA VAL A 25 -28.61 -4.99 -8.09
C VAL A 25 -27.25 -4.70 -8.73
N ILE A 26 -27.03 -5.12 -9.98
CA ILE A 26 -25.79 -4.81 -10.72
C ILE A 26 -25.60 -3.30 -10.87
N ALA A 27 -26.67 -2.56 -11.19
CA ALA A 27 -26.61 -1.11 -11.30
C ALA A 27 -26.26 -0.43 -9.95
N ILE A 28 -26.79 -0.91 -8.83
CA ILE A 28 -26.42 -0.42 -7.50
C ILE A 28 -24.94 -0.72 -7.20
N ILE A 29 -24.48 -1.94 -7.46
CA ILE A 29 -23.07 -2.32 -7.25
C ILE A 29 -22.15 -1.46 -8.10
N TYR A 30 -22.50 -1.24 -9.37
CA TYR A 30 -21.73 -0.39 -10.27
C TYR A 30 -21.73 1.07 -9.82
N ALA A 31 -22.88 1.62 -9.44
CA ALA A 31 -22.97 2.99 -8.91
C ALA A 31 -22.16 3.14 -7.61
N TYR A 32 -22.20 2.12 -6.73
CA TYR A 32 -21.39 2.08 -5.52
C TYR A 32 -19.89 2.08 -5.86
N ALA A 33 -19.43 1.16 -6.71
CA ALA A 33 -18.03 1.10 -7.12
C ALA A 33 -17.57 2.41 -7.79
N PHE A 34 -18.41 3.02 -8.64
CA PHE A 34 -18.07 4.28 -9.29
C PHE A 34 -17.96 5.44 -8.31
N ILE A 35 -18.93 5.59 -7.40
CA ILE A 35 -18.99 6.70 -6.43
C ILE A 35 -17.91 6.56 -5.35
N PHE A 36 -17.65 5.35 -4.87
CA PHE A 36 -16.79 5.11 -3.71
C PHE A 36 -15.37 4.65 -4.06
N ILE A 37 -15.11 4.22 -5.30
CA ILE A 37 -13.77 3.76 -5.73
C ILE A 37 -13.24 4.65 -6.85
N ALA A 38 -13.97 4.76 -7.97
CA ALA A 38 -13.46 5.47 -9.15
C ALA A 38 -13.31 6.99 -8.92
N ILE A 39 -14.36 7.67 -8.45
CA ILE A 39 -14.32 9.13 -8.23
C ILE A 39 -13.24 9.52 -7.19
N PRO A 40 -13.11 8.85 -6.02
CA PRO A 40 -12.05 9.17 -5.07
C PRO A 40 -10.65 8.92 -5.65
N GLY A 41 -10.47 7.84 -6.44
CA GLY A 41 -9.21 7.53 -7.11
C GLY A 41 -8.78 8.64 -8.07
N GLU A 42 -9.68 9.07 -8.97
CA GLU A 42 -9.40 10.17 -9.90
C GLU A 42 -9.08 11.49 -9.18
N ARG A 43 -9.79 11.78 -8.07
CA ARG A 43 -9.53 12.98 -7.26
C ARG A 43 -8.16 12.92 -6.58
N ALA A 44 -7.76 11.76 -6.06
CA ALA A 44 -6.45 11.57 -5.45
C ALA A 44 -5.33 11.76 -6.48
N GLU A 45 -5.47 11.17 -7.67
CA GLU A 45 -4.50 11.34 -8.76
C GLU A 45 -4.43 12.80 -9.24
N ALA A 46 -5.57 13.46 -9.40
CA ALA A 46 -5.61 14.87 -9.79
C ALA A 46 -4.95 15.77 -8.74
N TYR A 47 -5.14 15.48 -7.46
CA TYR A 47 -4.49 16.20 -6.37
C TYR A 47 -2.98 15.97 -6.33
N GLU A 48 -2.54 14.73 -6.48
CA GLU A 48 -1.12 14.41 -6.59
C GLU A 48 -0.45 15.17 -7.75
N ASN A 49 -1.04 15.10 -8.94
CA ASN A 49 -0.55 15.80 -10.13
C ASN A 49 -0.48 17.33 -9.91
N TYR A 50 -1.48 17.89 -9.23
CA TYR A 50 -1.48 19.30 -8.83
C TYR A 50 -0.33 19.65 -7.88
N VAL A 51 -0.07 18.85 -6.85
CA VAL A 51 1.05 19.04 -5.91
C VAL A 51 2.40 18.90 -6.63
N VAL A 52 2.55 17.91 -7.51
CA VAL A 52 3.76 17.71 -8.34
C VAL A 52 4.03 18.93 -9.22
N ALA A 53 2.99 19.45 -9.89
CA ALA A 53 3.11 20.62 -10.75
C ALA A 53 3.53 21.87 -9.95
N LEU A 54 2.87 22.13 -8.82
CA LEU A 54 3.22 23.24 -7.94
C LEU A 54 4.64 23.13 -7.38
N ARG A 55 5.08 21.93 -6.97
CA ARG A 55 6.43 21.72 -6.45
C ARG A 55 7.49 21.98 -7.52
N LYS A 56 7.26 21.56 -8.77
CA LYS A 56 8.13 21.87 -9.90
C LYS A 56 8.20 23.38 -10.15
N GLU A 57 7.06 24.06 -10.13
CA GLU A 57 7.00 25.53 -10.28
C GLU A 57 7.76 26.25 -9.17
N TYR A 58 7.53 25.86 -7.90
CA TYR A 58 8.17 26.44 -6.73
C TYR A 58 9.70 26.26 -6.74
N LEU A 59 10.19 25.06 -7.08
CA LEU A 59 11.63 24.79 -7.17
C LEU A 59 12.30 25.57 -8.32
N ASN A 60 11.60 25.75 -9.45
CA ASN A 60 12.11 26.49 -10.59
C ASN A 60 12.05 28.02 -10.39
N SER A 61 11.12 28.52 -9.56
CA SER A 61 10.87 29.95 -9.32
C SER A 61 11.72 30.55 -8.18
N SER A 62 12.89 29.97 -7.90
CA SER A 62 13.76 30.25 -6.75
C SER A 62 14.25 31.71 -6.59
N SER A 63 13.90 32.62 -7.50
CA SER A 63 14.21 34.06 -7.42
C SER A 63 13.01 34.97 -7.12
N ASP A 64 11.77 34.59 -7.47
CA ASP A 64 10.57 35.45 -7.36
C ASP A 64 9.46 34.88 -6.44
N ALA A 65 9.63 33.65 -5.93
CA ALA A 65 8.63 32.98 -5.08
C ALA A 65 8.40 33.64 -3.69
N LEU A 66 9.22 34.62 -3.29
CA LEU A 66 9.07 35.36 -2.02
C LEU A 66 7.84 36.29 -1.97
N ASN A 67 7.14 36.49 -3.10
CA ASN A 67 5.98 37.38 -3.18
C ASN A 67 4.67 36.69 -3.63
N ASP A 68 4.63 35.35 -3.74
CA ASP A 68 3.38 34.67 -4.09
C ASP A 68 2.43 34.65 -2.88
N THR A 69 1.43 35.53 -2.90
CA THR A 69 0.40 35.64 -1.86
C THR A 69 -0.67 34.54 -1.95
N ARG A 70 -0.57 33.61 -2.91
CA ARG A 70 -1.53 32.51 -3.02
C ARG A 70 -1.36 31.56 -1.83
N HIS A 71 -2.48 31.14 -1.24
CA HIS A 71 -2.49 30.08 -0.23
C HIS A 71 -2.09 28.75 -0.88
N LEU A 72 -0.79 28.47 -0.90
CA LEU A 72 -0.26 27.20 -1.38
C LEU A 72 -0.63 26.07 -0.41
N PRO A 73 -0.86 24.84 -0.91
CA PRO A 73 -1.04 23.67 -0.05
C PRO A 73 0.15 23.51 0.90
N LYS A 74 -0.10 23.12 2.16
CA LYS A 74 0.99 22.96 3.14
C LYS A 74 1.95 21.83 2.73
N HIS A 75 1.51 20.80 2.01
CA HIS A 75 2.43 19.77 1.46
C HIS A 75 3.45 20.31 0.44
N VAL A 76 3.20 21.48 -0.17
CA VAL A 76 4.14 22.14 -1.09
C VAL A 76 5.12 23.03 -0.31
N THR A 77 4.62 23.79 0.66
CA THR A 77 5.43 24.76 1.43
C THR A 77 6.21 24.12 2.58
N HIS A 78 5.66 23.05 3.16
CA HIS A 78 6.21 22.30 4.29
C HIS A 78 6.02 20.81 3.97
N PRO A 79 6.91 20.21 3.15
CA PRO A 79 6.85 18.78 2.88
C PRO A 79 6.94 18.01 4.20
N LEU A 80 6.27 16.85 4.28
CA LEU A 80 6.23 16.04 5.50
C LEU A 80 7.64 15.70 6.01
N ILE A 81 8.54 15.39 5.08
CA ILE A 81 9.97 15.17 5.34
C ILE A 81 10.76 16.03 4.37
N ALA A 82 11.65 16.89 4.89
CA ALA A 82 12.52 17.71 4.06
C ALA A 82 13.75 16.93 3.59
N ASN A 83 14.33 17.34 2.46
CA ASN A 83 15.59 16.81 1.92
C ASN A 83 15.65 15.30 1.65
N VAL A 84 14.49 14.64 1.54
CA VAL A 84 14.36 13.26 1.08
C VAL A 84 13.50 13.23 -0.18
N THR A 85 13.81 12.32 -1.10
CA THR A 85 13.04 12.18 -2.34
C THR A 85 11.67 11.58 -2.04
N GLN A 86 10.60 12.25 -2.50
CA GLN A 86 9.24 11.73 -2.43
C GLN A 86 8.97 10.78 -3.60
N LEU A 87 8.38 9.62 -3.34
CA LEU A 87 7.86 8.74 -4.37
C LEU A 87 6.49 9.20 -4.85
N TRP A 88 6.30 9.19 -6.17
CA TRP A 88 5.04 9.55 -6.81
C TRP A 88 4.41 8.33 -7.46
N THR A 89 3.09 8.24 -7.44
CA THR A 89 2.32 7.07 -7.89
C THR A 89 2.73 6.62 -9.28
N ASN A 90 2.91 7.57 -10.21
CA ASN A 90 3.19 7.30 -11.62
C ASN A 90 4.68 7.05 -11.93
N THR A 91 5.60 7.44 -11.04
CA THR A 91 7.06 7.29 -11.26
C THR A 91 7.72 6.38 -10.24
N ARG A 92 6.97 5.79 -9.31
CA ARG A 92 7.51 4.99 -8.19
C ARG A 92 8.43 3.86 -8.65
N TYR A 93 8.06 3.13 -9.70
CA TYR A 93 8.85 2.00 -10.18
C TYR A 93 10.19 2.47 -10.75
N GLU A 94 10.20 3.54 -11.56
CA GLU A 94 11.44 4.14 -12.05
C GLU A 94 12.31 4.68 -10.92
N GLN A 95 11.71 5.39 -9.95
CA GLN A 95 12.41 5.94 -8.78
C GLN A 95 13.02 4.87 -7.87
N LEU A 96 12.40 3.69 -7.80
CA LEU A 96 12.88 2.54 -7.03
C LEU A 96 13.76 1.58 -7.85
N GLY A 97 13.89 1.80 -9.16
CA GLY A 97 14.61 0.87 -10.03
C GLY A 97 13.93 -0.48 -10.18
N LEU A 98 12.59 -0.48 -10.24
CA LEU A 98 11.74 -1.64 -10.39
C LEU A 98 11.07 -1.67 -11.76
N GLU A 99 10.71 -2.86 -12.21
CA GLU A 99 9.88 -3.10 -13.39
C GLU A 99 8.58 -3.76 -12.94
N GLU A 100 7.45 -3.28 -13.45
CA GLU A 100 6.15 -3.92 -13.26
C GLU A 100 5.71 -4.55 -14.58
N GLU A 101 5.40 -5.85 -14.53
CA GLU A 101 4.82 -6.58 -15.64
C GLU A 101 3.41 -7.03 -15.27
N ILE A 102 2.41 -6.47 -15.94
CA ILE A 102 1.00 -6.82 -15.77
C ILE A 102 0.67 -7.95 -16.75
N THR A 103 0.39 -9.14 -16.23
CA THR A 103 0.04 -10.33 -17.00
C THR A 103 -1.38 -10.77 -16.65
N GLY A 104 -2.35 -10.29 -17.43
CA GLY A 104 -3.77 -10.58 -17.20
C GLY A 104 -4.28 -9.95 -15.91
N GLU A 105 -4.57 -10.77 -14.90
CA GLU A 105 -5.12 -10.34 -13.60
C GLU A 105 -4.04 -10.01 -12.55
N TYR A 106 -2.76 -10.28 -12.85
CA TYR A 106 -1.67 -10.16 -11.87
C TYR A 106 -0.64 -9.13 -12.32
N ALA A 107 -0.12 -8.36 -11.36
CA ALA A 107 1.04 -7.49 -11.56
C ALA A 107 2.24 -8.10 -10.85
N THR A 108 3.29 -8.45 -11.59
CA THR A 108 4.56 -8.93 -11.02
C THR A 108 5.58 -7.80 -11.00
N VAL A 109 6.33 -7.67 -9.91
CA VAL A 109 7.32 -6.60 -9.74
C VAL A 109 8.72 -7.20 -9.61
N TRP A 110 9.67 -6.63 -10.35
CA TRP A 110 11.04 -7.13 -10.47
C TRP A 110 12.05 -6.02 -10.22
N GLY A 111 13.26 -6.38 -9.78
CA GLY A 111 14.38 -5.44 -9.73
C GLY A 111 15.03 -5.26 -11.11
N LEU A 112 15.33 -4.03 -11.53
CA LEU A 112 15.99 -3.75 -12.82
C LEU A 112 17.52 -3.88 -12.79
N TYR A 113 18.11 -3.91 -11.60
CA TYR A 113 19.56 -3.84 -11.43
C TYR A 113 20.10 -5.13 -10.77
N PRO A 114 21.15 -5.75 -11.37
CA PRO A 114 21.81 -6.94 -10.83
C PRO A 114 22.77 -6.62 -9.69
N GLU A 115 22.94 -5.35 -9.34
CA GLU A 115 23.71 -4.95 -8.18
C GLU A 115 22.94 -5.39 -6.93
N ASN A 116 23.36 -6.52 -6.36
CA ASN A 116 22.91 -7.10 -5.07
C ASN A 116 22.97 -6.12 -3.88
N THR A 117 23.41 -4.89 -4.11
CA THR A 117 23.63 -3.82 -3.13
C THR A 117 22.63 -2.68 -3.24
N LYS A 118 21.78 -2.60 -4.27
CA LYS A 118 20.74 -1.56 -4.33
C LYS A 118 19.59 -1.93 -3.41
N GLN A 119 19.71 -1.46 -2.17
CA GLN A 119 18.65 -1.45 -1.18
C GLN A 119 17.97 -0.09 -1.20
N SER A 120 16.64 -0.08 -1.29
CA SER A 120 15.85 1.14 -1.15
C SER A 120 14.94 1.04 0.07
N TRP A 121 15.01 2.03 0.93
CA TRP A 121 14.13 2.17 2.07
C TRP A 121 13.12 3.27 1.80
N VAL A 122 11.84 2.94 1.99
CA VAL A 122 10.72 3.83 1.78
C VAL A 122 10.01 4.01 3.11
N TYR A 123 10.05 5.21 3.66
CA TYR A 123 9.23 5.54 4.82
C TYR A 123 7.84 5.99 4.36
N LEU A 124 6.80 5.38 4.92
CA LEU A 124 5.43 5.76 4.69
C LEU A 124 4.93 6.60 5.87
N GLY A 125 4.71 7.89 5.60
CA GLY A 125 4.18 8.85 6.56
C GLY A 125 2.85 9.42 6.10
N GLY A 126 2.27 10.29 6.93
CA GLY A 126 1.00 10.96 6.65
C GLY A 126 -0.12 10.48 7.57
N THR A 127 -1.35 10.82 7.22
CA THR A 127 -2.53 10.60 8.06
C THR A 127 -3.55 9.65 7.45
N ASN A 128 -3.28 9.10 6.27
CA ASN A 128 -4.23 8.27 5.56
C ASN A 128 -3.95 6.79 5.81
N PRO A 129 -4.64 6.12 6.76
CA PRO A 129 -4.92 4.71 6.59
C PRO A 129 -5.84 4.63 5.38
N GLY A 130 -5.45 3.87 4.34
CA GLY A 130 -6.32 3.60 3.20
C GLY A 130 -7.75 3.28 3.64
N PRO A 131 -8.75 3.48 2.77
CA PRO A 131 -10.15 3.48 3.19
C PRO A 131 -10.48 2.20 3.97
N ALA A 132 -10.74 2.35 5.28
CA ALA A 132 -11.57 1.39 6.00
C ALA A 132 -12.92 1.41 5.26
N PRO A 133 -13.34 0.30 4.61
CA PRO A 133 -14.19 0.42 3.43
C PRO A 133 -15.63 0.93 3.67
N TRP A 134 -16.06 1.28 4.89
CA TRP A 134 -17.49 1.38 5.18
C TRP A 134 -18.02 2.70 5.76
N TYR A 135 -17.20 3.68 6.21
CA TYR A 135 -17.79 4.90 6.85
C TYR A 135 -17.08 6.25 6.71
N THR A 136 -15.89 6.37 6.12
CA THR A 136 -15.30 7.70 5.90
C THR A 136 -15.78 8.29 4.59
N LEU A 137 -16.85 9.08 4.67
CA LEU A 137 -17.27 10.01 3.62
C LEU A 137 -16.03 10.69 3.01
N PRO A 138 -15.94 10.81 1.67
CA PRO A 138 -14.84 11.51 1.01
C PRO A 138 -15.05 13.00 1.25
N THR A 139 -14.69 13.49 2.44
CA THR A 139 -14.56 14.91 2.62
C THR A 139 -13.27 15.31 1.91
N PRO A 140 -13.29 16.31 1.01
CA PRO A 140 -12.07 16.91 0.46
C PRO A 140 -11.21 17.62 1.53
N TYR A 141 -11.44 17.36 2.82
CA TYR A 141 -10.89 18.06 3.97
C TYR A 141 -10.66 17.16 5.20
N THR A 142 -10.55 15.84 5.07
CA THR A 142 -10.31 14.97 6.24
C THR A 142 -8.85 15.02 6.68
N ARG A 143 -8.61 16.04 7.52
CA ARG A 143 -7.62 16.28 8.59
C ARG A 143 -6.13 16.37 8.25
N TYR A 144 -5.70 17.63 8.12
CA TYR A 144 -4.54 18.11 8.88
C TYR A 144 -4.70 17.73 10.36
N ASN A 145 -3.76 16.92 10.86
CA ASN A 145 -3.60 16.44 12.23
C ASN A 145 -4.27 15.09 12.51
N ALA A 146 -3.43 14.06 12.38
CA ALA A 146 -3.54 12.75 13.02
C ALA A 146 -4.51 11.74 12.39
N SER A 147 -3.94 10.85 11.59
CA SER A 147 -4.05 9.42 11.89
C SER A 147 -2.99 8.61 11.16
N CYS A 148 -1.81 8.43 11.77
CA CYS A 148 -1.38 7.05 11.93
C CYS A 148 -2.53 6.29 12.62
N ILE A 149 -2.56 4.97 12.50
CA ILE A 149 -3.44 4.19 13.38
C ILE A 149 -3.14 4.54 14.87
N ASP A 150 -1.93 5.00 15.14
CA ASP A 150 -1.45 5.52 16.43
C ASP A 150 -1.74 7.01 16.71
N ALA A 151 -1.45 7.41 17.94
CA ALA A 151 -1.59 8.81 18.37
C ALA A 151 -0.71 9.76 17.52
N PRO A 152 -1.17 11.00 17.23
CA PRO A 152 -0.44 11.97 16.40
C PRO A 152 1.03 12.15 16.78
N ALA A 153 1.33 12.15 18.08
CA ALA A 153 2.69 12.33 18.58
C ALA A 153 3.66 11.23 18.12
N VAL A 154 3.16 10.01 17.86
CA VAL A 154 3.97 8.88 17.39
C VAL A 154 4.35 9.08 15.92
N CYS A 155 3.38 9.47 15.07
CA CYS A 155 3.65 9.87 13.68
C CYS A 155 4.71 10.96 13.59
N ASP A 156 4.49 12.06 14.32
CA ASP A 156 5.39 13.22 14.28
C ASP A 156 6.80 12.84 14.76
N ALA A 157 6.88 11.97 15.77
CA ALA A 157 8.16 11.45 16.25
C ALA A 157 8.86 10.56 15.21
N TYR A 158 8.15 9.70 14.49
CA TYR A 158 8.75 8.90 13.41
C TYR A 158 9.10 9.72 12.16
N ASN A 159 8.28 10.71 11.79
CA ASN A 159 8.60 11.64 10.70
C ASN A 159 9.92 12.38 11.02
N SER A 160 10.03 12.94 12.23
CA SER A 160 11.23 13.65 12.69
C SER A 160 12.44 12.71 12.84
N ALA A 161 12.21 11.49 13.34
CA ALA A 161 13.25 10.48 13.44
C ALA A 161 13.78 10.06 12.07
N PHE A 162 12.90 9.83 11.09
CA PHE A 162 13.29 9.47 9.73
C PHE A 162 14.05 10.61 9.04
N GLU A 163 13.61 11.86 9.19
CA GLU A 163 14.34 13.03 8.71
C GLU A 163 15.77 13.09 9.31
N SER A 164 15.88 12.82 10.61
CA SER A 164 17.17 12.80 11.31
C SER A 164 18.08 11.68 10.81
N VAL A 165 17.55 10.47 10.63
CA VAL A 165 18.30 9.33 10.07
C VAL A 165 18.71 9.60 8.63
N ALA A 166 17.84 10.15 7.81
CA ALA A 166 18.16 10.48 6.42
C ALA A 166 19.24 11.55 6.33
N ALA A 167 19.18 12.58 7.17
CA ALA A 167 20.23 13.60 7.27
C ALA A 167 21.58 12.99 7.72
N GLU A 168 21.56 11.98 8.59
CA GLU A 168 22.77 11.27 9.02
C GLU A 168 23.34 10.39 7.89
N VAL A 169 22.48 9.65 7.19
CA VAL A 169 22.87 8.81 6.04
C VAL A 169 23.49 9.65 4.94
N HIS A 170 22.88 10.79 4.58
CA HIS A 170 23.45 11.71 3.58
C HIS A 170 24.79 12.33 3.99
N ARG A 171 25.08 12.45 5.30
CA ARG A 171 26.36 12.96 5.81
C ARG A 171 27.39 11.86 6.06
N SER A 172 26.98 10.60 6.03
CA SER A 172 27.84 9.47 6.37
C SER A 172 28.95 9.31 5.33
N THR A 173 30.17 9.07 5.81
CA THR A 173 31.32 8.73 4.95
C THR A 173 31.44 7.22 4.73
N ASN A 174 30.61 6.42 5.41
CA ASN A 174 30.60 4.96 5.20
C ASN A 174 29.95 4.68 3.83
N PRO A 175 30.66 4.06 2.87
CA PRO A 175 30.13 3.79 1.54
C PRO A 175 28.87 2.92 1.56
N ASP A 176 28.77 1.99 2.51
CA ASP A 176 27.61 1.09 2.61
C ASP A 176 26.34 1.87 2.99
N LEU A 177 26.48 2.86 3.89
CA LEU A 177 25.39 3.73 4.28
C LEU A 177 25.12 4.82 3.24
N ALA A 178 26.17 5.42 2.67
CA ALA A 178 26.05 6.52 1.72
C ALA A 178 25.35 6.11 0.41
N ASN A 179 25.39 4.82 0.06
CA ASN A 179 24.72 4.28 -1.11
C ASN A 179 23.27 3.83 -0.85
N LEU A 180 22.77 3.94 0.39
CA LEU A 180 21.38 3.60 0.70
C LEU A 180 20.43 4.63 0.04
N ASN A 181 19.47 4.13 -0.73
CA ASN A 181 18.44 4.98 -1.32
C ASN A 181 17.30 5.15 -0.31
N LEU A 182 17.25 6.31 0.35
CA LEU A 182 16.17 6.67 1.25
C LEU A 182 15.13 7.52 0.51
N THR A 183 13.88 7.08 0.53
CA THR A 183 12.75 7.81 -0.04
C THR A 183 11.58 7.82 0.93
N PHE A 184 10.60 8.67 0.67
CA PHE A 184 9.38 8.71 1.48
C PHE A 184 8.11 8.78 0.63
N VAL A 185 7.01 8.35 1.22
CA VAL A 185 5.65 8.43 0.69
C VAL A 185 4.84 9.25 1.68
N ASP A 186 4.17 10.30 1.20
CA ASP A 186 3.18 11.05 1.97
C ASP A 186 1.81 10.50 1.60
N CYS A 187 1.24 9.63 2.43
CA CYS A 187 -0.04 8.96 2.14
C CYS A 187 -1.22 9.95 1.99
N ASP A 188 -1.07 11.21 2.39
CA ASP A 188 -2.07 12.26 2.18
C ASP A 188 -2.02 12.86 0.76
N VAL A 189 -0.87 12.74 0.09
CA VAL A 189 -0.65 13.24 -1.28
C VAL A 189 -0.63 12.08 -2.28
N THR A 190 0.16 11.05 -1.99
CA THR A 190 0.41 9.88 -2.86
C THR A 190 -0.32 8.64 -2.33
N GLY A 191 -1.58 8.83 -1.96
CA GLY A 191 -2.43 7.77 -1.38
C GLY A 191 -2.60 6.55 -2.29
N GLY A 192 -2.42 6.69 -3.61
CA GLY A 192 -2.40 5.58 -4.55
C GLY A 192 -1.36 4.51 -4.17
N ILE A 193 -0.16 4.94 -3.75
CA ILE A 193 0.90 4.03 -3.31
C ILE A 193 0.48 3.31 -2.02
N CYS A 194 0.09 4.04 -0.99
CA CYS A 194 -0.26 3.47 0.32
C CYS A 194 -1.44 2.48 0.20
N ASN A 195 -2.43 2.79 -0.63
CA ASN A 195 -3.53 1.87 -0.93
C ASN A 195 -3.06 0.62 -1.68
N SER A 196 -2.20 0.77 -2.69
CA SER A 196 -1.72 -0.35 -3.49
C SER A 196 -0.85 -1.33 -2.69
N TRP A 197 -0.10 -0.83 -1.71
CA TRP A 197 0.75 -1.65 -0.85
C TRP A 197 0.05 -2.13 0.42
N ALA A 198 -1.23 -1.78 0.58
CA ALA A 198 -1.96 -1.96 1.84
C ALA A 198 -1.17 -1.43 3.06
N ALA A 199 -0.39 -0.38 2.84
CA ALA A 199 0.57 0.13 3.80
C ALA A 199 -0.08 1.18 4.70
N GLN A 200 0.32 1.17 5.96
CA GLN A 200 -0.17 2.09 6.99
C GLN A 200 0.86 3.20 7.22
N PRO A 201 0.44 4.40 7.62
CA PRO A 201 1.39 5.43 8.03
C PRO A 201 2.20 4.98 9.26
N ALA A 202 3.44 5.47 9.38
CA ALA A 202 4.46 4.93 10.29
C ALA A 202 4.85 3.49 9.94
N MET A 203 5.16 3.25 8.67
CA MET A 203 5.69 1.98 8.18
C MET A 203 6.98 2.23 7.40
N MET A 204 7.90 1.27 7.47
CA MET A 204 9.09 1.22 6.61
C MET A 204 8.93 0.09 5.60
N THR A 205 9.13 0.37 4.33
CA THR A 205 9.21 -0.66 3.29
C THR A 205 10.62 -0.75 2.76
N HIS A 206 11.18 -1.95 2.77
CA HIS A 206 12.51 -2.26 2.27
C HIS A 206 12.40 -3.02 0.96
N PHE A 207 12.95 -2.46 -0.10
CA PHE A 207 13.09 -3.11 -1.40
C PHE A 207 14.53 -3.59 -1.55
N ARG A 208 14.70 -4.90 -1.69
CA ARG A 208 16.00 -5.54 -1.90
C ARG A 208 15.98 -6.39 -3.16
N SER A 209 16.78 -5.99 -4.15
CA SER A 209 17.08 -6.83 -5.31
C SER A 209 17.92 -8.04 -4.87
N MET A 210 17.57 -9.22 -5.35
CA MET A 210 18.20 -10.50 -4.99
C MET A 210 18.54 -11.31 -6.25
N GLU A 211 19.51 -12.20 -6.11
CA GLU A 211 19.74 -13.28 -7.07
C GLU A 211 18.64 -14.35 -6.96
N PRO A 212 18.29 -15.04 -8.06
CA PRO A 212 18.86 -14.93 -9.39
C PRO A 212 18.39 -13.69 -10.16
N CYS A 213 19.23 -13.24 -11.10
CA CYS A 213 18.91 -12.25 -12.12
C CYS A 213 18.95 -12.89 -13.51
N ARG A 214 17.96 -12.57 -14.36
CA ARG A 214 17.94 -12.95 -15.77
C ARG A 214 18.19 -11.75 -16.67
N LEU A 215 18.95 -11.95 -17.74
CA LEU A 215 19.08 -10.96 -18.81
C LEU A 215 17.96 -11.18 -19.82
N GLU A 216 17.11 -10.18 -20.00
CA GLU A 216 16.07 -10.18 -21.03
C GLU A 216 16.49 -9.28 -22.19
N MET A 217 16.54 -9.87 -23.39
CA MET A 217 16.78 -9.14 -24.63
C MET A 217 15.44 -8.70 -25.21
N GLY A 218 15.03 -7.47 -24.89
CA GLY A 218 13.88 -6.83 -25.54
C GLY A 218 14.21 -6.39 -26.96
N ARG A 219 13.20 -5.94 -27.71
CA ARG A 219 13.36 -5.44 -29.10
C ARG A 219 14.28 -4.21 -29.22
N SER A 220 14.46 -3.44 -28.15
CA SER A 220 15.17 -2.16 -28.19
C SER A 220 16.23 -1.98 -27.10
N ARG A 221 16.18 -2.74 -25.99
CA ARG A 221 17.15 -2.65 -24.89
C ARG A 221 17.35 -4.00 -24.21
N MET A 222 18.60 -4.25 -23.79
CA MET A 222 18.93 -5.32 -22.86
C MET A 222 18.61 -4.83 -21.45
N ARG A 223 17.86 -5.63 -20.68
CA ARG A 223 17.52 -5.32 -19.28
C ARG A 223 17.77 -6.53 -18.38
N PHE A 224 18.17 -6.29 -17.15
CA PHE A 224 18.23 -7.32 -16.12
C PHE A 224 16.89 -7.34 -15.38
N ILE A 225 16.42 -8.54 -15.07
CA ILE A 225 15.24 -8.78 -14.26
C ILE A 225 15.70 -9.65 -13.09
N CYS A 226 15.75 -9.05 -11.92
CA CYS A 226 16.21 -9.68 -10.69
C CYS A 226 15.04 -10.01 -9.80
N SER A 227 15.26 -11.03 -8.96
CA SER A 227 14.35 -11.36 -7.89
C SER A 227 14.25 -10.17 -6.93
N LEU A 228 13.09 -9.96 -6.32
CA LEU A 228 12.83 -8.82 -5.46
C LEU A 228 12.27 -9.33 -4.13
N ARG A 229 12.83 -8.87 -3.03
CA ARG A 229 12.23 -9.02 -1.69
C ARG A 229 11.75 -7.67 -1.23
N ILE A 230 10.45 -7.57 -0.99
CA ILE A 230 9.79 -6.41 -0.41
C ILE A 230 9.46 -6.77 1.02
N THR A 231 9.99 -6.01 1.96
CA THR A 231 9.71 -6.22 3.37
C THR A 231 9.06 -4.99 3.97
N HIS A 232 7.85 -5.15 4.46
CA HIS A 232 7.10 -4.12 5.13
C HIS A 232 7.25 -4.28 6.64
N VAL A 233 7.60 -3.21 7.34
CA VAL A 233 7.86 -3.18 8.77
C VAL A 233 6.97 -2.13 9.42
N ASN A 234 6.08 -2.56 10.29
CA ASN A 234 5.20 -1.66 11.03
C ASN A 234 5.96 -0.99 12.17
N LEU A 235 5.69 0.30 12.41
CA LEU A 235 6.24 1.06 13.52
C LEU A 235 5.10 1.58 14.40
N PRO A 236 5.27 1.62 15.73
CA PRO A 236 6.40 1.09 16.49
C PRO A 236 6.41 -0.45 16.49
N TYR A 237 7.58 -1.07 16.47
CA TYR A 237 7.68 -2.50 16.71
C TYR A 237 7.87 -2.78 18.20
N GLU A 238 7.23 -3.84 18.70
CA GLU A 238 7.18 -4.15 20.13
C GLU A 238 8.55 -4.55 20.71
N VAL A 239 9.38 -5.20 19.89
CA VAL A 239 10.66 -5.77 20.32
C VAL A 239 11.77 -5.32 19.37
N MET A 240 12.81 -4.70 19.92
CA MET A 240 14.01 -4.34 19.15
C MET A 240 14.79 -5.59 18.72
N PRO A 241 15.26 -5.64 17.46
CA PRO A 241 16.15 -6.71 17.02
C PRO A 241 17.49 -6.64 17.77
N PHE A 242 17.92 -5.43 18.13
CA PHE A 242 19.16 -5.19 18.87
C PHE A 242 18.93 -4.25 20.04
N THR A 243 19.33 -4.65 21.24
CA THR A 243 19.24 -3.79 22.42
C THR A 243 20.54 -3.01 22.62
N ARG A 244 20.51 -1.71 22.33
CA ARG A 244 21.61 -0.82 22.69
C ARG A 244 21.72 -0.75 24.21
N LYS A 245 22.93 -0.94 24.73
CA LYS A 245 23.21 -0.76 26.16
C LYS A 245 23.96 0.54 26.37
N VAL A 246 23.54 1.32 27.37
CA VAL A 246 24.16 2.60 27.74
C VAL A 246 24.68 2.53 29.17
N TRP A 247 25.79 3.23 29.42
CA TRP A 247 26.37 3.33 30.76
C TRP A 247 25.70 4.47 31.51
N ILE A 248 24.99 4.15 32.59
CA ILE A 248 24.38 5.12 33.50
C ILE A 248 24.84 4.78 34.92
N GLY A 249 25.54 5.72 35.55
CA GLY A 249 26.05 5.54 36.93
C GLY A 249 26.97 4.33 37.10
N GLY A 250 27.81 4.02 36.11
CA GLY A 250 28.73 2.88 36.16
C GLY A 250 28.04 1.52 36.03
N ARG A 251 26.78 1.47 35.59
CA ARG A 251 26.07 0.24 35.22
C ARG A 251 25.64 0.29 33.76
N LEU A 252 25.75 -0.85 33.10
CA LEU A 252 25.32 -1.03 31.72
C LEU A 252 23.84 -1.43 31.72
N ILE A 253 22.95 -0.52 31.31
CA ILE A 253 21.50 -0.74 31.25
C ILE A 253 20.99 -0.69 29.81
N PRO A 254 19.95 -1.46 29.46
CA PRO A 254 19.31 -1.34 28.16
C PRO A 254 18.73 0.07 28.02
N ALA A 255 19.06 0.75 26.92
CA ALA A 255 18.39 1.99 26.58
C ALA A 255 16.95 1.68 26.15
N PHE A 256 16.01 2.52 26.57
CA PHE A 256 14.68 2.49 25.97
C PHE A 256 14.83 2.98 24.52
N PRO A 257 14.41 2.18 23.53
CA PRO A 257 14.52 2.59 22.15
C PRO A 257 13.55 3.74 21.90
N ASP A 258 14.06 4.90 21.52
CA ASP A 258 13.24 5.97 20.98
C ASP A 258 12.93 5.70 19.48
N HIS A 259 12.06 6.51 18.90
CA HIS A 259 11.65 6.38 17.49
C HIS A 259 12.84 6.45 16.53
N TYR A 260 13.86 7.24 16.87
CA TYR A 260 15.10 7.39 16.10
C TYR A 260 15.96 6.13 16.17
N GLU A 261 16.19 5.58 17.36
CA GLU A 261 16.94 4.33 17.54
C GLU A 261 16.23 3.16 16.86
N GLN A 262 14.89 3.13 16.86
CA GLN A 262 14.15 2.10 16.15
C GLN A 262 14.40 2.13 14.64
N LEU A 263 14.27 3.31 14.02
CA LEU A 263 14.49 3.50 12.58
C LEU A 263 15.96 3.32 12.20
N ARG A 264 16.86 3.93 12.98
CA ARG A 264 18.30 3.83 12.76
C ARG A 264 18.75 2.38 12.84
N THR A 265 18.26 1.62 13.82
CA THR A 265 18.62 0.22 13.97
C THR A 265 18.15 -0.62 12.78
N LEU A 266 16.95 -0.33 12.30
CA LEU A 266 16.37 -1.00 11.15
C LEU A 266 17.16 -0.76 9.85
N ILE A 267 17.59 0.49 9.62
CA ILE A 267 18.27 0.89 8.38
C ILE A 267 19.76 0.56 8.40
N TRP A 268 20.44 0.66 9.55
CA TRP A 268 21.90 0.56 9.63
C TRP A 268 22.46 -0.84 9.86
N PHE A 269 21.69 -1.73 10.49
CA PHE A 269 22.19 -3.06 10.81
C PHE A 269 21.63 -4.07 9.83
N ASP A 270 22.52 -4.66 9.04
CA ASP A 270 22.19 -5.81 8.22
C ASP A 270 21.60 -6.93 9.10
N GLY A 271 20.50 -7.52 8.62
CA GLY A 271 19.76 -8.55 9.36
C GLY A 271 18.83 -8.01 10.44
N ALA A 272 18.72 -6.68 10.65
CA ALA A 272 17.72 -6.12 11.56
C ALA A 272 16.30 -6.57 11.20
N VAL A 273 15.98 -6.57 9.90
CA VAL A 273 14.69 -7.03 9.37
C VAL A 273 14.44 -8.51 9.65
N ASP A 274 15.45 -9.35 9.44
CA ASP A 274 15.34 -10.80 9.65
C ASP A 274 15.27 -11.17 11.15
N ALA A 275 15.72 -10.27 12.03
CA ALA A 275 15.68 -10.43 13.48
C ALA A 275 14.37 -9.90 14.12
N LEU A 276 13.50 -9.26 13.35
CA LEU A 276 12.18 -8.84 13.83
C LEU A 276 11.23 -10.04 13.93
N THR A 277 10.24 -9.94 14.83
CA THR A 277 9.23 -10.98 15.01
C THR A 277 8.22 -11.00 13.86
N GLU A 278 7.66 -12.19 13.56
CA GLU A 278 6.70 -12.39 12.45
C GLU A 278 5.46 -11.47 12.51
N GLY A 279 5.10 -10.94 13.69
CA GLY A 279 3.98 -10.00 13.83
C GLY A 279 4.28 -8.55 13.42
N SER A 280 5.56 -8.16 13.32
CA SER A 280 5.97 -6.79 13.00
C SER A 280 6.34 -6.59 11.53
N VAL A 281 6.41 -7.69 10.78
CA VAL A 281 6.98 -7.72 9.43
C VAL A 281 6.12 -8.57 8.50
N SER A 282 5.80 -8.04 7.32
CA SER A 282 5.30 -8.84 6.20
C SER A 282 6.30 -8.83 5.06
N VAL A 283 6.67 -10.01 4.57
CA VAL A 283 7.66 -10.19 3.51
C VAL A 283 6.95 -10.71 2.27
N VAL A 284 7.20 -10.08 1.13
CA VAL A 284 6.78 -10.54 -0.19
C VAL A 284 8.04 -10.78 -1.01
N GLU A 285 8.20 -11.98 -1.55
CA GLU A 285 9.31 -12.33 -2.42
C GLU A 285 8.79 -12.61 -3.83
N SER A 286 9.51 -12.14 -4.84
CA SER A 286 9.27 -12.44 -6.25
C SER A 286 10.56 -13.02 -6.82
N LYS A 287 10.54 -14.30 -7.18
CA LYS A 287 11.72 -15.02 -7.69
C LYS A 287 11.75 -15.00 -9.20
N ALA A 288 12.86 -14.52 -9.78
CA ALA A 288 13.04 -14.40 -11.23
C ALA A 288 13.44 -15.74 -11.89
N GLU A 289 13.21 -16.88 -11.23
CA GLU A 289 13.50 -18.19 -11.82
C GLU A 289 12.67 -18.42 -13.09
N LYS A 290 13.25 -19.15 -14.03
CA LYS A 290 12.55 -19.57 -15.24
C LYS A 290 11.32 -20.37 -14.82
N ALA A 291 10.13 -19.77 -14.98
CA ALA A 291 8.96 -20.56 -15.29
C ALA A 291 9.31 -21.33 -16.57
N ASP A 292 9.70 -22.59 -16.42
CA ASP A 292 9.79 -23.52 -17.53
C ASP A 292 8.37 -23.63 -18.11
N ARG A 293 8.07 -22.76 -19.08
CA ARG A 293 7.06 -22.95 -20.11
C ARG A 293 5.74 -23.56 -19.58
N TRP A 294 4.82 -22.69 -19.16
CA TRP A 294 3.38 -22.96 -18.88
C TRP A 294 2.96 -23.50 -17.51
N GLU A 295 3.78 -23.36 -16.48
CA GLU A 295 3.27 -23.37 -15.11
C GLU A 295 3.64 -22.04 -14.46
N ILE A 296 2.64 -21.19 -14.24
CA ILE A 296 2.76 -20.00 -13.39
C ILE A 296 2.29 -20.46 -12.00
N PRO A 297 3.15 -20.98 -11.11
CA PRO A 297 2.92 -20.75 -9.70
C PRO A 297 3.36 -19.31 -9.47
N GLY A 298 2.47 -18.36 -9.78
CA GLY A 298 2.61 -17.05 -9.18
C GLY A 298 2.52 -17.30 -7.70
N GLU A 299 3.59 -17.06 -6.95
CA GLU A 299 3.43 -16.84 -5.52
C GLU A 299 2.42 -15.69 -5.43
N GLU A 300 1.21 -16.04 -4.98
CA GLU A 300 0.12 -15.11 -4.79
C GLU A 300 0.66 -13.94 -3.98
N PHE A 301 0.26 -12.72 -4.35
CA PHE A 301 0.22 -11.67 -3.35
C PHE A 301 -0.78 -12.14 -2.29
N GLU A 302 -0.32 -12.88 -1.28
CA GLU A 302 -1.00 -12.84 0.00
C GLU A 302 -0.88 -11.38 0.42
N LYS A 303 -1.94 -10.62 0.13
CA LYS A 303 -2.20 -9.37 0.83
C LYS A 303 -1.90 -9.67 2.30
N PRO A 304 -1.08 -8.86 3.00
CA PRO A 304 -0.85 -9.08 4.42
C PRO A 304 -2.20 -9.34 5.05
N ARG A 305 -2.36 -10.51 5.68
CA ARG A 305 -3.60 -10.91 6.35
C ARG A 305 -3.79 -9.92 7.50
N LEU A 306 -4.34 -8.75 7.18
CA LEU A 306 -5.10 -7.95 8.13
C LEU A 306 -6.16 -8.92 8.62
N GLY A 307 -6.02 -9.37 9.86
CA GLY A 307 -6.95 -10.32 10.45
C GLY A 307 -8.36 -9.85 10.15
N LEU A 308 -9.13 -10.70 9.45
CA LEU A 308 -10.51 -10.51 8.98
C LEU A 308 -10.68 -9.82 7.61
N GLU A 309 -10.47 -10.50 6.47
CA GLU A 309 -11.29 -10.15 5.28
C GLU A 309 -11.44 -11.13 4.09
N GLU A 310 -11.11 -12.43 4.16
CA GLU A 310 -11.25 -13.27 2.94
C GLU A 310 -12.41 -14.29 2.91
N ASP A 311 -13.12 -14.54 4.02
CA ASP A 311 -14.20 -15.55 4.02
C ASP A 311 -15.63 -15.01 4.16
N TRP A 312 -15.82 -13.68 4.22
CA TRP A 312 -17.16 -13.14 4.44
C TRP A 312 -18.03 -13.13 3.18
N TRP A 313 -17.48 -13.09 1.96
CA TRP A 313 -18.30 -13.16 0.74
C TRP A 313 -18.85 -14.57 0.51
N THR A 314 -18.07 -15.60 0.83
CA THR A 314 -18.46 -17.01 0.85
C THR A 314 -19.40 -17.32 2.02
N GLU A 315 -19.19 -16.74 3.21
CA GLU A 315 -20.11 -16.88 4.33
C GLU A 315 -21.40 -16.07 4.17
N LEU A 316 -21.37 -14.84 3.65
CA LEU A 316 -22.56 -14.01 3.44
C LEU A 316 -23.33 -14.50 2.22
N GLY A 317 -22.64 -14.83 1.12
CA GLY A 317 -23.23 -15.50 -0.04
C GLY A 317 -23.81 -16.86 0.33
N GLY A 318 -23.09 -17.64 1.13
CA GLY A 318 -23.53 -18.95 1.63
C GLY A 318 -24.62 -18.88 2.70
N ALA A 319 -24.65 -17.87 3.56
CA ALA A 319 -25.67 -17.68 4.60
C ALA A 319 -26.96 -17.09 4.01
N VAL A 320 -26.85 -16.18 3.03
CA VAL A 320 -28.00 -15.68 2.26
C VAL A 320 -28.56 -16.78 1.37
N ALA A 321 -27.72 -17.59 0.72
CA ALA A 321 -28.16 -18.74 -0.07
C ALA A 321 -28.80 -19.83 0.80
N ARG A 322 -28.21 -20.18 1.95
CA ARG A 322 -28.80 -21.14 2.91
C ARG A 322 -30.10 -20.61 3.52
N GLY A 323 -30.13 -19.33 3.90
CA GLY A 323 -31.33 -18.66 4.41
C GLY A 323 -32.46 -18.60 3.38
N ALA A 324 -32.16 -18.29 2.13
CA ALA A 324 -33.12 -18.27 1.03
C ALA A 324 -33.60 -19.69 0.67
N ALA A 325 -32.70 -20.68 0.62
CA ALA A 325 -33.03 -22.08 0.37
C ALA A 325 -33.93 -22.65 1.49
N GLN A 326 -33.66 -22.32 2.75
CA GLN A 326 -34.45 -22.75 3.90
C GLN A 326 -35.81 -22.06 3.95
N LYS A 327 -35.88 -20.76 3.60
CA LYS A 327 -37.17 -20.06 3.43
C LYS A 327 -37.98 -20.65 2.28
N TYR A 328 -37.34 -20.99 1.17
CA TYR A 328 -37.99 -21.63 0.02
C TYR A 328 -38.46 -23.05 0.32
N ALA A 329 -37.67 -23.85 1.05
CA ALA A 329 -38.06 -25.17 1.52
C ALA A 329 -39.27 -25.12 2.47
N ASN A 330 -39.28 -24.16 3.41
CA ASN A 330 -40.42 -23.93 4.32
C ASN A 330 -41.67 -23.44 3.58
N LEU A 331 -41.53 -22.60 2.56
CA LEU A 331 -42.64 -22.15 1.72
C LEU A 331 -43.20 -23.29 0.86
N ARG A 332 -42.32 -24.13 0.30
CA ARG A 332 -42.69 -25.31 -0.48
C ARG A 332 -43.41 -26.35 0.36
N ALA A 333 -42.95 -26.61 1.60
CA ALA A 333 -43.63 -27.51 2.53
C ALA A 333 -45.05 -27.01 2.86
N ARG A 334 -45.21 -25.72 3.17
CA ARG A 334 -46.53 -25.12 3.45
C ARG A 334 -47.51 -25.13 2.27
N LEU A 335 -47.02 -25.13 1.04
CA LEU A 335 -47.86 -25.12 -0.16
C LEU A 335 -48.21 -26.52 -0.68
N LEU A 336 -47.44 -27.53 -0.30
CA LEU A 336 -47.64 -28.92 -0.76
C LEU A 336 -48.26 -29.84 0.29
N GLY A 337 -48.33 -29.42 1.56
CA GLY A 337 -48.88 -30.21 2.67
C GLY A 337 -47.78 -30.92 3.42
#